data_AF-A0AAD8CNJ5-F1
#
_entry.id   AF-A0AAD8CNJ5-F1
#
_cell.length_a   1.000
_cell.length_b   1.000
_cell.length_c   1.000
_cell.angle_alpha   90.00
_cell.angle_beta   90.00
_cell.angle_gamma   90.00
#
_symmetry.space_group_name_H-M   'P 1'
#
loop_
_entity.id
_entity.type
_entity.pdbx_description
1 polymer ?
#
loop_
_entity_poly.entity_id
_entity_poly.type
_entity_poly.pdbx_seq_one_letter_code
_entity_poly.pdbx_strand_id
1 'polypeptide(L)'
;MSVSKVDISLNENEEKVLLQKNYTKIDVDLNKNAKGNYIYLWYKKECNPCAAITRIQFSFKPEMEAGLMQAGYTKIDKDLNAGAGGDFIYLWYFCGNTKFDQPITALQVTVDAAEEKLQFSQKGWEKSSCDLNRGCKGNWIYLWMKREKEAFVQDLAVTTDFGEDQYLLSEGYTRVDEDLNRGAGGAYVFLWWRKSTEKNKSVTGIDVSTDPEQELYLQRQGYTKIPVDCNKGAGGNYIYIWHHKSSCDIPLTTVTVSVNKESEGAFGEAGLTKINKNLNTGTNGECIYLWYK
;
A
#
# COMPACT_ATOMS: atom_id res chain seq x y z
N MET A 1 -13.23 17.88 9.21
CA MET A 1 -14.01 16.63 9.33
C MET A 1 -13.18 15.51 8.74
N SER A 2 -13.13 14.38 9.43
CA SER A 2 -12.36 13.21 9.01
C SER A 2 -13.29 12.10 8.62
N VAL A 3 -12.84 11.21 7.74
CA VAL A 3 -13.55 9.99 7.40
C VAL A 3 -13.66 9.15 8.67
N SER A 4 -14.87 8.80 9.07
CA SER A 4 -15.13 8.05 10.31
C SER A 4 -15.81 6.71 10.07
N LYS A 5 -16.39 6.52 8.89
CA LYS A 5 -17.02 5.26 8.47
C LYS A 5 -16.76 5.02 6.99
N VAL A 6 -16.58 3.76 6.65
CA VAL A 6 -16.54 3.24 5.28
C VAL A 6 -17.50 2.06 5.17
N ASP A 7 -18.06 1.85 3.99
CA ASP A 7 -18.87 0.68 3.64
C ASP A 7 -18.75 0.44 2.13
N ILE A 8 -19.22 -0.71 1.67
CA ILE A 8 -19.22 -1.13 0.27
C ILE A 8 -20.66 -1.42 -0.15
N SER A 9 -21.04 -1.14 -1.40
CA SER A 9 -22.29 -1.66 -1.96
C SER A 9 -21.99 -2.68 -3.04
N LEU A 10 -22.68 -3.82 -3.01
CA LEU A 10 -22.58 -4.86 -4.04
C LEU A 10 -23.73 -4.83 -5.07
N ASN A 11 -24.74 -3.99 -4.81
CA ASN A 11 -25.95 -3.85 -5.63
C ASN A 11 -26.70 -2.55 -5.28
N GLU A 12 -27.64 -2.17 -6.15
CA GLU A 12 -28.43 -0.93 -5.99
C GLU A 12 -29.25 -0.85 -4.69
N ASN A 13 -29.68 -1.97 -4.12
CA ASN A 13 -30.46 -1.96 -2.88
C ASN A 13 -29.58 -1.52 -1.70
N GLU A 14 -28.33 -2.00 -1.65
CA GLU A 14 -27.35 -1.54 -0.67
C GLU A 14 -27.00 -0.06 -0.86
N GLU A 15 -26.86 0.40 -2.12
CA GLU A 15 -26.65 1.83 -2.40
C GLU A 15 -27.77 2.71 -1.83
N LYS A 16 -29.04 2.31 -2.04
CA LYS A 16 -30.21 3.01 -1.48
C LYS A 16 -30.17 3.07 0.05
N VAL A 17 -29.78 1.98 0.70
CA VAL A 17 -29.64 1.92 2.17
C VAL A 17 -28.52 2.86 2.65
N LEU A 18 -27.38 2.90 1.95
CA LEU A 18 -26.24 3.76 2.32
C LEU A 18 -26.55 5.24 2.09
N LEU A 19 -27.26 5.57 1.00
CA LEU A 19 -27.78 6.91 0.74
C LEU A 19 -28.73 7.39 1.84
N GLN A 20 -29.71 6.57 2.23
CA GLN A 20 -30.63 6.88 3.33
C GLN A 20 -29.90 7.09 4.66
N LYS A 21 -28.78 6.40 4.84
CA LYS A 21 -27.90 6.59 6.00
C LYS A 21 -27.02 7.82 5.87
N ASN A 22 -27.05 8.62 4.80
CA ASN A 22 -26.18 9.77 4.53
C ASN A 22 -24.70 9.40 4.35
N TYR A 23 -24.40 8.27 3.72
CA TYR A 23 -23.05 8.02 3.19
C TYR A 23 -22.84 8.77 1.88
N THR A 24 -21.60 9.15 1.61
CA THR A 24 -21.16 9.68 0.31
C THR A 24 -20.61 8.54 -0.54
N LYS A 25 -21.13 8.38 -1.74
CA LYS A 25 -20.62 7.44 -2.76
C LYS A 25 -19.33 7.98 -3.37
N ILE A 26 -18.35 7.11 -3.58
CA ILE A 26 -17.32 7.32 -4.59
C ILE A 26 -17.84 6.65 -5.86
N ASP A 27 -18.22 7.44 -6.85
CA ASP A 27 -18.90 6.97 -8.06
C ASP A 27 -17.89 6.40 -9.07
N VAL A 28 -17.18 5.35 -8.63
CA VAL A 28 -16.20 4.59 -9.40
C VAL A 28 -16.45 3.12 -9.14
N ASP A 29 -16.76 2.37 -10.20
CA ASP A 29 -16.97 0.93 -10.14
C ASP A 29 -15.65 0.20 -9.85
N LEU A 30 -15.58 -0.51 -8.73
CA LEU A 30 -14.41 -1.28 -8.31
C LEU A 30 -14.19 -2.55 -9.13
N ASN A 31 -15.16 -2.94 -9.96
CA ASN A 31 -15.04 -4.04 -10.93
C ASN A 31 -14.90 -3.53 -12.38
N LYS A 32 -14.44 -2.29 -12.57
CA LYS A 32 -14.38 -1.70 -13.92
C LYS A 32 -13.60 -2.59 -14.89
N ASN A 33 -14.24 -2.92 -16.01
CA ASN A 33 -13.78 -3.84 -17.05
C ASN A 33 -13.57 -5.31 -16.63
N ALA A 34 -13.99 -5.69 -15.43
CA ALA A 34 -13.90 -7.06 -14.92
C ALA A 34 -15.19 -7.90 -15.08
N LYS A 35 -16.27 -7.28 -15.60
CA LYS A 35 -17.57 -7.92 -15.89
C LYS A 35 -18.30 -8.50 -14.67
N GLY A 36 -18.00 -8.01 -13.46
CA GLY A 36 -18.67 -8.40 -12.22
C GLY A 36 -19.83 -7.50 -11.81
N ASN A 37 -20.18 -7.57 -10.52
CA ASN A 37 -21.16 -6.66 -9.93
C ASN A 37 -20.64 -5.22 -10.01
N TYR A 38 -21.55 -4.24 -10.12
CA TYR A 38 -21.20 -2.84 -9.88
C TYR A 38 -20.94 -2.63 -8.38
N ILE A 39 -19.67 -2.40 -8.03
CA ILE A 39 -19.24 -2.29 -6.64
C ILE A 39 -18.74 -0.88 -6.37
N TYR A 40 -19.18 -0.27 -5.28
CA TYR A 40 -18.81 1.11 -4.93
C TYR A 40 -18.37 1.25 -3.49
N LEU A 41 -17.38 2.11 -3.26
CA LEU A 41 -16.95 2.54 -1.93
C LEU A 41 -17.80 3.70 -1.44
N TRP A 42 -18.18 3.65 -0.18
CA TRP A 42 -18.97 4.67 0.49
C TRP A 42 -18.26 5.12 1.75
N TYR A 43 -18.38 6.41 2.10
CA TYR A 43 -17.80 6.93 3.33
C TYR A 43 -18.67 7.99 4.01
N LYS A 44 -18.42 8.23 5.29
CA LYS A 44 -18.94 9.38 6.04
C LYS A 44 -17.83 10.17 6.65
N LYS A 45 -18.05 11.48 6.76
CA LYS A 45 -17.18 12.38 7.51
C LYS A 45 -17.92 12.90 8.73
N GLU A 46 -17.27 12.86 9.88
CA GLU A 46 -17.83 13.36 11.14
C GLU A 46 -16.78 14.27 11.82
N CYS A 47 -17.21 15.09 12.79
CA CYS A 47 -16.34 16.00 13.54
C CYS A 47 -15.67 15.36 14.76
N ASN A 48 -15.86 14.06 15.01
CA ASN A 48 -15.29 13.38 16.17
C ASN A 48 -13.91 12.77 15.83
N PRO A 49 -12.79 13.33 16.33
CA PRO A 49 -11.47 12.79 16.06
C PRO A 49 -11.26 11.40 16.65
N CYS A 50 -11.94 11.03 17.74
CA CYS A 50 -11.84 9.69 18.34
C CYS A 50 -12.50 8.59 17.48
N ALA A 51 -13.27 8.96 16.46
CA ALA A 51 -13.88 8.03 15.52
C ALA A 51 -13.23 8.09 14.13
N ALA A 52 -12.16 8.87 13.96
CA ALA A 52 -11.52 9.01 12.66
C ALA A 52 -10.85 7.70 12.26
N ILE A 53 -11.11 7.25 11.03
CA ILE A 53 -10.36 6.17 10.41
C ILE A 53 -8.97 6.72 10.10
N THR A 54 -7.96 6.03 10.60
CA THR A 54 -6.55 6.41 10.44
C THR A 54 -5.82 5.46 9.50
N ARG A 55 -6.30 4.23 9.29
CA ARG A 55 -5.69 3.29 8.35
C ARG A 55 -6.75 2.48 7.63
N ILE A 56 -6.48 2.20 6.35
CA ILE A 56 -7.24 1.26 5.53
C ILE A 56 -6.23 0.27 4.95
N GLN A 57 -6.54 -1.02 5.03
CA GLN A 57 -5.74 -2.13 4.50
C GLN A 57 -6.66 -3.11 3.77
N PHE A 58 -6.09 -4.07 3.06
CA PHE A 58 -6.84 -5.07 2.31
C PHE A 58 -6.33 -6.47 2.62
N SER A 59 -7.20 -7.45 2.43
CA SER A 59 -6.84 -8.87 2.51
C SER A 59 -7.36 -9.61 1.28
N PHE A 60 -6.53 -10.47 0.72
CA PHE A 60 -6.90 -11.43 -0.33
C PHE A 60 -6.37 -12.84 -0.04
N LYS A 61 -5.90 -13.06 1.19
CA LYS A 61 -5.45 -14.34 1.72
C LYS A 61 -5.90 -14.48 3.18
N PRO A 62 -6.26 -15.68 3.65
CA PRO A 62 -6.66 -15.91 5.04
C PRO A 62 -5.61 -15.47 6.06
N GLU A 63 -4.32 -15.62 5.75
CA GLU A 63 -3.21 -15.24 6.63
C GLU A 63 -3.16 -13.72 6.88
N MET A 64 -3.48 -12.92 5.85
CA MET A 64 -3.59 -11.47 5.97
C MET A 64 -4.76 -11.06 6.87
N GLU A 65 -5.89 -11.76 6.77
CA GLU A 65 -7.05 -11.53 7.64
C GLU A 65 -6.71 -11.78 9.10
N ALA A 66 -5.94 -12.83 9.39
CA ALA A 66 -5.52 -13.17 10.74
C ALA A 66 -4.70 -12.04 11.37
N GLY A 67 -3.71 -11.50 10.64
CA GLY A 67 -2.89 -10.37 11.11
C GLY A 67 -3.70 -9.10 11.36
N LEU A 68 -4.58 -8.73 10.42
CA LEU A 68 -5.45 -7.56 10.53
C LEU A 68 -6.43 -7.67 11.71
N MET A 69 -7.09 -8.82 11.85
CA MET A 69 -8.01 -9.09 12.95
C MET A 69 -7.29 -9.02 14.31
N GLN A 70 -6.12 -9.64 14.44
CA GLN A 70 -5.34 -9.63 15.68
C GLN A 70 -4.78 -8.26 16.02
N ALA A 71 -4.54 -7.40 15.02
CA ALA A 71 -4.15 -6.01 15.21
C ALA A 71 -5.34 -5.06 15.48
N GLY A 72 -6.57 -5.58 15.55
CA GLY A 72 -7.77 -4.82 15.89
C GLY A 72 -8.40 -4.05 14.74
N TYR A 73 -8.10 -4.40 13.49
CA TYR A 73 -8.79 -3.83 12.33
C TYR A 73 -10.22 -4.38 12.24
N THR A 74 -11.12 -3.57 11.70
CA THR A 74 -12.51 -3.95 11.42
C THR A 74 -12.67 -4.31 9.94
N LYS A 75 -13.12 -5.55 9.66
CA LYS A 75 -13.45 -6.03 8.31
C LYS A 75 -14.77 -5.44 7.81
N ILE A 76 -14.81 -5.03 6.56
CA ILE A 76 -16.06 -4.91 5.80
C ILE A 76 -16.25 -6.20 5.04
N ASP A 77 -17.21 -7.02 5.47
CA ASP A 77 -17.44 -8.39 4.95
C ASP A 77 -18.20 -8.38 3.62
N LYS A 78 -17.58 -7.73 2.61
CA LYS A 78 -18.08 -7.61 1.24
C LYS A 78 -16.89 -7.75 0.29
N ASP A 79 -16.95 -8.78 -0.54
CA ASP A 79 -15.93 -9.04 -1.56
C ASP A 79 -15.94 -7.94 -2.63
N LEU A 80 -14.82 -7.22 -2.75
CA LEU A 80 -14.67 -6.14 -3.72
C LEU A 80 -14.63 -6.63 -5.18
N ASN A 81 -14.47 -7.93 -5.40
CA ASN A 81 -14.47 -8.57 -6.72
C ASN A 81 -15.72 -9.42 -6.99
N ALA A 82 -16.79 -9.23 -6.20
CA ALA A 82 -17.97 -10.07 -6.29
C ALA A 82 -18.54 -10.10 -7.72
N GLY A 83 -18.68 -11.31 -8.28
CA GLY A 83 -19.21 -11.54 -9.63
C GLY A 83 -18.21 -11.36 -10.77
N ALA A 84 -17.04 -10.73 -10.55
CA ALA A 84 -16.02 -10.54 -11.59
C ALA A 84 -15.14 -11.80 -11.78
N GLY A 85 -14.98 -12.56 -10.70
CA GLY A 85 -14.00 -13.64 -10.61
C GLY A 85 -12.58 -13.08 -10.45
N GLY A 86 -11.77 -13.69 -9.59
CA GLY A 86 -10.46 -13.14 -9.21
C GLY A 86 -10.17 -13.46 -7.75
N ASP A 87 -9.34 -12.64 -7.11
CA ASP A 87 -9.07 -12.79 -5.68
C ASP A 87 -10.28 -12.29 -4.86
N PHE A 88 -10.60 -12.94 -3.75
CA PHE A 88 -11.59 -12.42 -2.79
C PHE A 88 -10.95 -11.28 -1.99
N ILE A 89 -11.31 -10.04 -2.28
CA ILE A 89 -10.67 -8.87 -1.66
C ILE A 89 -11.62 -8.27 -0.61
N TYR A 90 -11.12 -8.07 0.60
CA TYR A 90 -11.89 -7.42 1.67
C TYR A 90 -11.17 -6.16 2.17
N LEU A 91 -11.96 -5.10 2.40
CA LEU A 91 -11.48 -3.86 3.00
C LEU A 91 -11.47 -3.97 4.52
N TRP A 92 -10.40 -3.47 5.14
CA TRP A 92 -10.24 -3.38 6.57
C TRP A 92 -9.92 -1.94 6.98
N TYR A 93 -10.49 -1.46 8.07
CA TYR A 93 -10.18 -0.13 8.59
C TYR A 93 -9.80 -0.16 10.07
N PHE A 94 -9.02 0.82 10.49
CA PHE A 94 -8.57 0.99 11.87
C PHE A 94 -8.72 2.44 12.32
N CYS A 95 -9.17 2.63 13.56
CA CYS A 95 -9.28 3.92 14.22
C CYS A 95 -8.25 3.98 15.34
N GLY A 96 -7.06 4.47 15.01
CA GLY A 96 -5.94 4.59 15.95
C GLY A 96 -5.75 6.00 16.47
N ASN A 97 -4.85 6.13 17.45
CA ASN A 97 -4.55 7.40 18.11
C ASN A 97 -3.05 7.59 18.42
N THR A 98 -2.18 6.76 17.84
CA THR A 98 -0.73 6.92 17.99
C THR A 98 -0.21 8.06 17.10
N LYS A 99 1.06 8.42 17.24
CA LYS A 99 1.71 9.40 16.35
C LYS A 99 1.79 8.95 14.88
N PHE A 100 1.53 7.67 14.61
CA PHE A 100 1.47 7.08 13.27
C PHE A 100 0.04 7.07 12.70
N ASP A 101 -0.95 7.32 13.55
CA ASP A 101 -2.37 7.28 13.21
C ASP A 101 -2.86 8.69 12.84
N GLN A 102 -2.67 9.05 11.58
CA GLN A 102 -3.15 10.32 11.05
C GLN A 102 -4.56 10.16 10.46
N PRO A 103 -5.53 11.03 10.84
CA PRO A 103 -6.86 11.00 10.26
C PRO A 103 -6.85 11.08 8.74
N ILE A 104 -7.68 10.25 8.12
CA ILE A 104 -8.00 10.34 6.69
C ILE A 104 -9.11 11.37 6.52
N THR A 105 -8.90 12.35 5.66
CA THR A 105 -9.84 13.48 5.45
C THR A 105 -10.62 13.39 4.15
N ALA A 106 -10.14 12.58 3.19
CA ALA A 106 -10.82 12.30 1.93
C ALA A 106 -10.36 10.96 1.35
N LEU A 107 -11.22 10.37 0.53
CA LEU A 107 -10.95 9.18 -0.25
C LEU A 107 -11.17 9.47 -1.73
N GLN A 108 -10.36 8.85 -2.59
CA GLN A 108 -10.50 8.86 -4.05
C GLN A 108 -10.16 7.47 -4.60
N VAL A 109 -10.66 7.14 -5.79
CA VAL A 109 -10.32 5.88 -6.48
C VAL A 109 -9.83 6.23 -7.87
N THR A 110 -8.74 5.59 -8.30
CA THR A 110 -8.22 5.69 -9.67
C THR A 110 -8.37 4.36 -10.36
N VAL A 111 -8.67 4.36 -11.67
CA VAL A 111 -8.90 3.14 -12.46
C VAL A 111 -7.91 2.93 -13.60
N ASP A 112 -6.92 3.81 -13.73
CA ASP A 112 -5.83 3.67 -14.69
C ASP A 112 -4.59 4.48 -14.28
N ALA A 113 -3.50 4.23 -15.00
CA ALA A 113 -2.20 4.84 -14.77
C ALA A 113 -2.21 6.38 -14.99
N ALA A 114 -3.07 6.90 -15.86
CA ALA A 114 -3.15 8.33 -16.13
C ALA A 114 -3.80 9.08 -14.95
N GLU A 115 -4.86 8.51 -14.37
CA GLU A 115 -5.45 9.01 -13.13
C GLU A 115 -4.49 8.90 -11.95
N GLU A 116 -3.77 7.78 -11.80
CA GLU A 116 -2.74 7.63 -10.76
C GLU A 116 -1.66 8.71 -10.85
N LYS A 117 -1.17 9.02 -12.05
CA LYS A 117 -0.19 10.08 -12.29
C LYS A 117 -0.69 11.44 -11.78
N LEU A 118 -1.93 11.80 -12.14
CA LEU A 118 -2.56 13.04 -11.67
C LEU A 118 -2.68 13.04 -10.14
N GLN A 119 -2.97 11.88 -9.55
CA GLN A 119 -3.15 11.75 -8.12
C GLN A 119 -1.84 11.88 -7.34
N PHE A 120 -0.75 11.26 -7.80
CA PHE A 120 0.60 11.42 -7.22
C PHE A 120 1.14 12.87 -7.29
N SER A 121 0.59 13.68 -8.19
CA SER A 121 0.95 15.10 -8.33
C SER A 121 0.30 15.95 -7.24
N GLN A 122 -0.71 15.44 -6.54
CA GLN A 122 -1.40 16.13 -5.46
C GLN A 122 -0.78 15.83 -4.09
N LYS A 123 -0.58 16.86 -3.27
CA LYS A 123 0.00 16.72 -1.93
C LYS A 123 -0.94 16.06 -0.93
N GLY A 124 -0.37 15.25 -0.05
CA GLY A 124 -1.06 14.64 1.10
C GLY A 124 -1.89 13.41 0.78
N TRP A 125 -1.89 12.95 -0.48
CA TRP A 125 -2.55 11.69 -0.88
C TRP A 125 -1.60 10.51 -0.78
N GLU A 126 -2.15 9.40 -0.32
CA GLU A 126 -1.45 8.14 -0.19
C GLU A 126 -2.21 7.05 -0.93
N LYS A 127 -1.51 6.29 -1.77
CA LYS A 127 -2.08 5.17 -2.52
C LYS A 127 -2.18 3.93 -1.64
N SER A 128 -3.26 3.16 -1.78
CA SER A 128 -3.33 1.78 -1.29
C SER A 128 -2.29 0.92 -2.01
N SER A 129 -1.78 -0.07 -1.32
CA SER A 129 -0.82 -1.00 -1.92
C SER A 129 -1.50 -2.13 -2.70
N CYS A 130 -2.75 -2.46 -2.38
CA CYS A 130 -3.55 -3.46 -3.10
C CYS A 130 -4.22 -2.86 -4.35
N ASP A 131 -4.11 -3.57 -5.48
CA ASP A 131 -5.04 -3.44 -6.60
C ASP A 131 -6.41 -4.00 -6.17
N LEU A 132 -7.45 -3.18 -6.22
CA LEU A 132 -8.80 -3.53 -5.76
C LEU A 132 -9.55 -4.42 -6.73
N ASN A 133 -9.01 -4.65 -7.92
CA ASN A 133 -9.55 -5.52 -8.96
C ASN A 133 -8.62 -6.72 -9.23
N ARG A 134 -7.80 -7.06 -8.22
CA ARG A 134 -6.72 -8.04 -8.34
C ARG A 134 -7.26 -9.39 -8.80
N GLY A 135 -6.64 -9.91 -9.86
CA GLY A 135 -6.97 -11.22 -10.43
C GLY A 135 -8.14 -11.20 -11.42
N CYS A 136 -8.82 -10.07 -11.61
CA CYS A 136 -10.07 -10.01 -12.38
C CYS A 136 -9.92 -9.68 -13.88
N LYS A 137 -8.70 -9.62 -14.42
CA LYS A 137 -8.40 -9.22 -15.83
C LYS A 137 -9.02 -7.86 -16.25
N GLY A 138 -9.48 -7.05 -15.31
CA GLY A 138 -10.03 -5.71 -15.53
C GLY A 138 -8.99 -4.62 -15.35
N ASN A 139 -9.45 -3.42 -15.04
CA ASN A 139 -8.58 -2.28 -14.75
C ASN A 139 -7.80 -2.47 -13.45
N TRP A 140 -6.63 -1.83 -13.34
CA TRP A 140 -5.89 -1.69 -12.08
C TRP A 140 -6.54 -0.57 -11.28
N ILE A 141 -7.09 -0.90 -10.11
CA ILE A 141 -7.91 0.03 -9.34
C ILE A 141 -7.27 0.26 -7.98
N TYR A 142 -7.09 1.52 -7.59
CA TYR A 142 -6.44 1.86 -6.33
C TYR A 142 -7.23 2.87 -5.52
N LEU A 143 -7.29 2.65 -4.20
CA LEU A 143 -7.83 3.61 -3.25
C LEU A 143 -6.74 4.63 -2.89
N TRP A 144 -7.12 5.89 -2.77
CA TRP A 144 -6.28 6.98 -2.32
C TRP A 144 -6.85 7.60 -1.06
N MET A 145 -5.97 7.87 -0.09
CA MET A 145 -6.34 8.39 1.22
C MET A 145 -5.62 9.73 1.46
N LYS A 146 -6.39 10.81 1.62
CA LYS A 146 -5.81 12.12 1.93
C LYS A 146 -5.58 12.26 3.43
N ARG A 147 -4.34 12.41 3.84
CA ARG A 147 -3.96 12.64 5.23
C ARG A 147 -4.30 14.07 5.65
N GLU A 148 -4.67 14.25 6.93
CA GLU A 148 -4.92 15.58 7.50
C GLU A 148 -3.67 16.47 7.47
N LYS A 149 -2.51 15.86 7.74
CA LYS A 149 -1.20 16.51 7.71
C LYS A 149 -0.28 15.76 6.77
N GLU A 150 0.75 16.46 6.29
CA GLU A 150 1.80 15.83 5.52
C GLU A 150 2.56 14.82 6.40
N ALA A 151 2.74 13.62 5.87
CA ALA A 151 3.36 12.50 6.56
C ALA A 151 4.56 12.01 5.76
N PHE A 152 5.63 11.67 6.47
CA PHE A 152 6.89 11.22 5.90
C PHE A 152 7.17 9.80 6.34
N VAL A 153 7.81 9.01 5.47
CA VAL A 153 8.24 7.65 5.76
C VAL A 153 9.25 7.71 6.90
N GLN A 154 8.83 7.23 8.07
CA GLN A 154 9.67 7.22 9.28
C GLN A 154 10.50 5.95 9.35
N ASP A 155 10.00 4.83 8.82
CA ASP A 155 10.66 3.54 8.91
C ASP A 155 10.23 2.57 7.82
N LEU A 156 11.09 1.58 7.56
CA LEU A 156 10.90 0.49 6.63
C LEU A 156 11.20 -0.85 7.32
N ALA A 157 10.46 -1.89 6.97
CA ALA A 157 10.74 -3.27 7.38
C ALA A 157 10.46 -4.23 6.21
N VAL A 158 11.03 -5.44 6.27
CA VAL A 158 10.78 -6.49 5.28
C VAL A 158 10.50 -7.78 6.06
N THR A 159 9.46 -8.51 5.66
CA THR A 159 9.11 -9.82 6.24
C THR A 159 9.17 -10.91 5.16
N THR A 160 9.32 -12.16 5.57
CA THR A 160 9.35 -13.34 4.66
C THR A 160 8.15 -14.27 4.86
N ASP A 161 7.21 -13.87 5.70
CA ASP A 161 5.96 -14.55 5.98
C ASP A 161 4.98 -13.55 6.63
N PHE A 162 3.84 -14.07 7.11
CA PHE A 162 2.77 -13.32 7.76
C PHE A 162 2.88 -13.28 9.28
N GLY A 163 3.92 -13.89 9.88
CA GLY A 163 4.07 -14.07 11.31
C GLY A 163 4.23 -12.75 12.08
N GLU A 164 4.79 -11.72 11.44
CA GLU A 164 4.97 -10.39 12.04
C GLU A 164 3.83 -9.41 11.71
N ASP A 165 2.82 -9.81 10.94
CA ASP A 165 1.72 -8.93 10.52
C ASP A 165 1.07 -8.24 11.72
N GLN A 166 0.66 -9.02 12.75
CA GLN A 166 0.02 -8.47 13.94
C GLN A 166 0.88 -7.38 14.60
N TYR A 167 2.16 -7.68 14.81
CA TYR A 167 3.09 -6.78 15.48
C TYR A 167 3.29 -5.49 14.66
N LEU A 168 3.63 -5.62 13.37
CA LEU A 168 3.89 -4.46 12.50
C LEU A 168 2.63 -3.60 12.32
N LEU A 169 1.47 -4.23 12.14
CA LEU A 169 0.19 -3.52 12.09
C LEU A 169 -0.12 -2.83 13.42
N SER A 170 0.18 -3.42 14.58
CA SER A 170 -0.02 -2.74 15.86
C SER A 170 0.93 -1.53 16.03
N GLU A 171 2.13 -1.60 15.46
CA GLU A 171 3.18 -0.56 15.52
C GLU A 171 3.02 0.54 14.46
N GLY A 172 1.89 0.59 13.77
CA GLY A 172 1.57 1.65 12.81
C GLY A 172 2.12 1.44 11.39
N TYR A 173 2.66 0.25 11.08
CA TYR A 173 3.09 -0.06 9.72
C TYR A 173 1.91 -0.32 8.78
N THR A 174 2.17 -0.09 7.50
CA THR A 174 1.36 -0.44 6.34
C THR A 174 2.16 -1.39 5.48
N ARG A 175 1.53 -2.50 5.06
CA ARG A 175 2.14 -3.44 4.14
C ARG A 175 2.03 -2.94 2.71
N VAL A 176 3.08 -3.14 1.93
CA VAL A 176 2.98 -3.13 0.47
C VAL A 176 2.43 -4.50 0.05
N ASP A 177 1.15 -4.56 -0.32
CA ASP A 177 0.41 -5.78 -0.69
C ASP A 177 0.81 -6.37 -2.06
N GLU A 178 2.11 -6.33 -2.37
CA GLU A 178 2.73 -7.07 -3.45
C GLU A 178 3.82 -7.97 -2.88
N ASP A 179 3.76 -9.25 -3.24
CA ASP A 179 4.79 -10.22 -2.92
C ASP A 179 6.04 -9.90 -3.74
N LEU A 180 7.15 -9.55 -3.08
CA LEU A 180 8.40 -9.22 -3.75
C LEU A 180 8.99 -10.42 -4.50
N ASN A 181 8.58 -11.65 -4.15
CA ASN A 181 8.92 -12.90 -4.85
C ASN A 181 7.89 -13.31 -5.91
N ARG A 182 6.99 -12.42 -6.35
CA ARG A 182 5.91 -12.76 -7.28
C ARG A 182 6.42 -13.52 -8.52
N GLY A 183 5.91 -14.72 -8.72
CA GLY A 183 6.28 -15.59 -9.85
C GLY A 183 7.61 -16.34 -9.67
N ALA A 184 8.44 -15.98 -8.69
CA ALA A 184 9.70 -16.64 -8.40
C ALA A 184 9.51 -17.92 -7.55
N GLY A 185 8.42 -17.97 -6.78
CA GLY A 185 8.22 -18.98 -5.73
C GLY A 185 8.97 -18.61 -4.46
N GLY A 186 9.08 -19.55 -3.51
CA GLY A 186 9.79 -19.30 -2.25
C GLY A 186 8.90 -18.68 -1.16
N ALA A 187 9.50 -17.82 -0.34
CA ALA A 187 8.83 -17.17 0.78
C ALA A 187 7.93 -16.01 0.32
N TYR A 188 6.90 -15.67 1.09
CA TYR A 188 6.09 -14.48 0.85
C TYR A 188 6.80 -13.26 1.39
N VAL A 189 7.43 -12.48 0.51
CA VAL A 189 8.26 -11.36 0.94
C VAL A 189 7.47 -10.07 0.82
N PHE A 190 7.36 -9.31 1.90
CA PHE A 190 6.63 -8.04 1.90
C PHE A 190 7.48 -6.90 2.41
N LEU A 191 7.39 -5.76 1.71
CA LEU A 191 7.88 -4.48 2.20
C LEU A 191 6.82 -3.83 3.09
N TRP A 192 7.26 -3.21 4.18
CA TRP A 192 6.44 -2.44 5.09
C TRP A 192 7.00 -1.04 5.25
N TRP A 193 6.12 -0.07 5.44
CA TRP A 193 6.51 1.29 5.80
C TRP A 193 5.59 1.82 6.89
N ARG A 194 6.08 2.76 7.71
CA ARG A 194 5.24 3.58 8.58
C ARG A 194 5.56 5.05 8.40
N LYS A 195 4.55 5.89 8.55
CA LYS A 195 4.69 7.35 8.37
C LYS A 195 4.34 8.13 9.62
N SER A 196 4.97 9.28 9.81
CA SER A 196 4.63 10.22 10.87
C SER A 196 4.81 11.66 10.39
N THR A 197 4.39 12.65 11.19
CA THR A 197 4.65 14.07 10.91
C THR A 197 6.06 14.51 11.37
N GLU A 198 6.88 13.62 11.91
CA GLU A 198 8.20 13.94 12.47
C GLU A 198 9.30 13.98 11.39
N LYS A 199 9.44 15.14 10.73
CA LYS A 199 10.38 15.36 9.61
C LYS A 199 11.82 14.92 9.93
N ASN A 200 12.31 15.19 11.13
CA ASN A 200 13.70 14.94 11.55
C ASN A 200 14.06 13.48 11.82
N LYS A 201 13.09 12.56 11.85
CA LYS A 201 13.29 11.12 12.06
C LYS A 201 13.03 10.29 10.80
N SER A 202 12.83 10.96 9.67
CA SER A 202 12.33 10.34 8.45
C SER A 202 13.44 9.74 7.62
N VAL A 203 13.09 8.69 6.88
CA VAL A 203 13.90 8.15 5.78
C VAL A 203 14.02 9.21 4.71
N THR A 204 15.24 9.42 4.23
CA THR A 204 15.57 10.41 3.20
C THR A 204 16.19 9.77 1.95
N GLY A 205 16.57 8.51 2.02
CA GLY A 205 17.05 7.73 0.87
C GLY A 205 16.71 6.26 1.01
N ILE A 206 16.53 5.60 -0.12
CA ILE A 206 16.33 4.15 -0.24
C ILE A 206 17.13 3.66 -1.43
N ASP A 207 17.76 2.50 -1.31
CA ASP A 207 18.42 1.80 -2.42
C ASP A 207 18.34 0.28 -2.19
N VAL A 208 18.80 -0.50 -3.17
CA VAL A 208 18.84 -1.97 -3.15
C VAL A 208 20.27 -2.43 -3.42
N SER A 209 20.69 -3.54 -2.84
CA SER A 209 21.89 -4.27 -3.27
C SER A 209 21.49 -5.57 -3.95
N THR A 210 22.14 -5.88 -5.07
CA THR A 210 21.94 -7.14 -5.82
C THR A 210 23.19 -8.04 -5.84
N ASP A 211 24.28 -7.56 -5.24
CA ASP A 211 25.55 -8.23 -5.09
C ASP A 211 26.34 -7.66 -3.90
N PRO A 212 27.41 -8.34 -3.42
CA PRO A 212 28.20 -7.88 -2.27
C PRO A 212 28.98 -6.57 -2.49
N GLU A 213 29.33 -6.21 -3.73
CA GLU A 213 30.05 -4.96 -4.00
C GLU A 213 29.12 -3.75 -3.76
N GLN A 214 27.87 -3.86 -4.18
CA GLN A 214 26.84 -2.86 -3.91
C GLN A 214 26.53 -2.73 -2.40
N GLU A 215 26.53 -3.83 -1.65
CA GLU A 215 26.39 -3.78 -0.19
C GLU A 215 27.51 -2.95 0.47
N LEU A 216 28.76 -3.22 0.08
CA LEU A 216 29.93 -2.48 0.58
C LEU A 216 29.88 -1.01 0.20
N TYR A 217 29.44 -0.70 -1.03
CA TYR A 217 29.25 0.68 -1.48
C TYR A 217 28.21 1.40 -0.62
N LEU A 218 27.01 0.84 -0.44
CA LEU A 218 25.93 1.45 0.34
C LEU A 218 26.29 1.64 1.80
N GLN A 219 26.98 0.66 2.40
CA GLN A 219 27.49 0.79 3.76
C GLN A 219 28.46 1.97 3.89
N ARG A 220 29.38 2.17 2.93
CA ARG A 220 30.31 3.32 2.92
C ARG A 220 29.60 4.65 2.71
N GLN A 221 28.44 4.65 2.05
CA GLN A 221 27.58 5.84 1.91
C GLN A 221 26.69 6.10 3.15
N GLY A 222 26.80 5.28 4.21
CA GLY A 222 26.04 5.47 5.45
C GLY A 222 24.60 4.94 5.40
N TYR A 223 24.24 4.16 4.38
CA TYR A 223 22.96 3.48 4.35
C TYR A 223 22.93 2.33 5.38
N THR A 224 21.75 2.09 5.93
CA THR A 224 21.45 0.98 6.84
C THR A 224 20.73 -0.13 6.09
N LYS A 225 21.25 -1.36 6.17
CA LYS A 225 20.63 -2.54 5.57
C LYS A 225 19.44 -3.02 6.39
N ILE A 226 18.34 -3.37 5.74
CA ILE A 226 17.31 -4.23 6.32
C ILE A 226 17.80 -5.69 6.14
N PRO A 227 18.09 -6.44 7.22
CA PRO A 227 18.81 -7.71 7.14
C PRO A 227 17.89 -8.89 6.75
N VAL A 228 17.07 -8.70 5.72
CA VAL A 228 16.13 -9.69 5.20
C VAL A 228 16.32 -9.78 3.68
N ASP A 229 16.58 -10.99 3.22
CA ASP A 229 16.76 -11.28 1.80
C ASP A 229 15.42 -11.22 1.07
N CYS A 230 15.29 -10.31 0.10
CA CYS A 230 14.06 -10.15 -0.66
C CYS A 230 13.78 -11.33 -1.61
N ASN A 231 14.78 -12.16 -1.92
CA ASN A 231 14.66 -13.38 -2.71
C ASN A 231 14.53 -14.65 -1.85
N LYS A 232 14.16 -14.51 -0.56
CA LYS A 232 14.20 -15.63 0.38
C LYS A 232 13.45 -16.85 -0.14
N GLY A 233 14.17 -17.95 -0.34
CA GLY A 233 13.61 -19.23 -0.77
C GLY A 233 13.21 -19.31 -2.24
N ALA A 234 13.32 -18.22 -3.01
CA ALA A 234 13.06 -18.19 -4.45
C ALA A 234 14.28 -18.66 -5.29
N GLY A 235 15.46 -18.71 -4.66
CA GLY A 235 16.73 -18.85 -5.36
C GLY A 235 17.23 -17.49 -5.88
N GLY A 236 18.23 -17.50 -6.75
CA GLY A 236 18.78 -16.26 -7.32
C GLY A 236 19.75 -15.51 -6.41
N ASN A 237 19.88 -14.20 -6.65
CA ASN A 237 20.82 -13.35 -5.92
C ASN A 237 20.28 -13.03 -4.52
N TYR A 238 21.18 -12.76 -3.57
CA TYR A 238 20.79 -12.13 -2.31
C TYR A 238 20.45 -10.66 -2.56
N ILE A 239 19.21 -10.28 -2.25
CA ILE A 239 18.70 -8.93 -2.49
C ILE A 239 18.39 -8.29 -1.14
N TYR A 240 18.87 -7.08 -0.91
CA TYR A 240 18.57 -6.35 0.33
C TYR A 240 18.13 -4.93 0.03
N ILE A 241 17.13 -4.47 0.77
CA ILE A 241 16.70 -3.07 0.80
C ILE A 241 17.53 -2.32 1.84
N TRP A 242 17.94 -1.11 1.49
CA TRP A 242 18.74 -0.22 2.31
C TRP A 242 18.03 1.12 2.47
N HIS A 243 18.16 1.74 3.63
CA HIS A 243 17.60 3.06 3.89
C HIS A 243 18.63 4.02 4.48
N HIS A 244 18.44 5.31 4.22
CA HIS A 244 19.28 6.38 4.75
C HIS A 244 18.41 7.41 5.49
N LYS A 245 18.93 7.95 6.58
CA LYS A 245 18.28 9.02 7.36
C LYS A 245 19.29 10.14 7.56
N SER A 246 19.04 11.30 6.98
CA SER A 246 19.87 12.50 7.09
C SER A 246 19.01 13.70 7.46
N SER A 247 19.51 14.54 8.36
CA SER A 247 18.81 15.77 8.75
C SER A 247 18.85 16.86 7.67
N CYS A 248 19.73 16.72 6.68
CA CYS A 248 19.94 17.71 5.62
C CYS A 248 19.18 17.37 4.32
N ASP A 249 18.70 16.14 4.20
CA ASP A 249 18.03 15.65 2.99
C ASP A 249 16.51 15.86 3.09
N ILE A 250 15.83 15.71 1.95
CA ILE A 250 14.37 15.78 1.88
C ILE A 250 13.79 14.42 2.32
N PRO A 251 12.88 14.40 3.31
CA PRO A 251 12.19 13.18 3.70
C PRO A 251 11.31 12.59 2.61
N LEU A 252 11.34 11.27 2.52
CA LEU A 252 10.46 10.52 1.64
C LEU A 252 9.02 10.64 2.14
N THR A 253 8.11 10.85 1.21
CA THR A 253 6.65 10.86 1.39
C THR A 253 6.00 9.56 0.89
N THR A 254 6.65 8.89 -0.06
CA THR A 254 6.13 7.70 -0.75
C THR A 254 7.22 6.66 -0.92
N VAL A 255 6.87 5.39 -0.66
CA VAL A 255 7.61 4.20 -1.10
C VAL A 255 6.58 3.21 -1.65
N THR A 256 6.81 2.69 -2.85
CA THR A 256 5.94 1.72 -3.51
C THR A 256 6.73 0.81 -4.44
N VAL A 257 6.08 -0.18 -5.04
CA VAL A 257 6.67 -1.07 -6.03
C VAL A 257 5.87 -1.06 -7.33
N SER A 258 6.56 -1.31 -8.44
CA SER A 258 5.93 -1.61 -9.73
C SER A 258 6.17 -3.07 -10.08
N VAL A 259 5.11 -3.77 -10.48
CA VAL A 259 5.15 -5.15 -11.00
C VAL A 259 4.83 -5.22 -12.50
N ASN A 260 4.41 -4.10 -13.10
CA ASN A 260 4.09 -4.00 -14.53
C ASN A 260 4.68 -2.70 -15.11
N LYS A 261 4.88 -2.67 -16.44
CA LYS A 261 5.49 -1.52 -17.14
C LYS A 261 4.59 -0.29 -17.26
N GLU A 262 3.26 -0.46 -17.26
CA GLU A 262 2.32 0.66 -17.42
C GLU A 262 2.38 1.59 -16.20
N SER A 263 2.43 1.02 -14.99
CA SER A 263 2.60 1.77 -13.75
C SER A 263 3.95 2.50 -13.68
N GLU A 264 5.02 1.95 -14.26
CA GLU A 264 6.34 2.60 -14.27
C GLU A 264 6.33 3.96 -14.98
N GLY A 265 5.65 4.04 -16.13
CA GLY A 265 5.52 5.30 -16.88
C GLY A 265 4.81 6.37 -16.06
N ALA A 266 3.68 6.02 -15.46
CA ALA A 266 2.92 6.93 -14.60
C ALA A 266 3.70 7.39 -13.37
N PHE A 267 4.46 6.50 -12.73
CA PHE A 267 5.28 6.84 -11.57
C PHE A 267 6.40 7.83 -11.92
N GLY A 268 7.13 7.54 -13.01
CA GLY A 268 8.19 8.44 -13.48
C GLY A 268 7.65 9.83 -13.86
N GLU A 269 6.55 9.89 -14.60
CA GLU A 269 5.90 11.15 -14.98
C GLU A 269 5.30 11.92 -13.78
N ALA A 270 4.98 11.23 -12.68
CA ALA A 270 4.53 11.84 -11.43
C ALA A 270 5.68 12.27 -10.49
N GLY A 271 6.92 12.09 -10.93
CA GLY A 271 8.12 12.50 -10.21
C GLY A 271 8.58 11.53 -9.12
N LEU A 272 8.20 10.26 -9.20
CA LEU A 272 8.80 9.22 -8.36
C LEU A 272 10.14 8.79 -8.97
N THR A 273 11.12 8.50 -8.13
CA THR A 273 12.44 7.98 -8.51
C THR A 273 12.41 6.46 -8.49
N LYS A 274 12.76 5.84 -9.63
CA LYS A 274 12.94 4.39 -9.75
C LYS A 274 14.31 3.97 -9.21
N ILE A 275 14.35 2.96 -8.36
CA ILE A 275 15.58 2.21 -8.11
C ILE A 275 15.71 1.17 -9.21
N ASN A 276 16.68 1.34 -10.12
CA ASN A 276 16.84 0.49 -11.30
C ASN A 276 17.55 -0.84 -10.98
N LYS A 277 17.04 -1.56 -9.98
CA LYS A 277 17.52 -2.87 -9.52
C LYS A 277 16.31 -3.78 -9.33
N ASN A 278 16.25 -4.87 -10.11
CA ASN A 278 15.14 -5.81 -10.03
C ASN A 278 15.22 -6.58 -8.71
N LEU A 279 14.17 -6.52 -7.90
CA LEU A 279 14.10 -7.22 -6.62
C LEU A 279 14.09 -8.75 -6.77
N ASN A 280 13.76 -9.27 -7.96
CA ASN A 280 13.78 -10.69 -8.30
C ASN A 280 15.02 -11.11 -9.12
N THR A 281 16.11 -10.32 -9.09
CA THR A 281 17.31 -10.63 -9.89
C THR A 281 17.84 -12.03 -9.61
N GLY A 282 18.11 -12.80 -10.67
CA GLY A 282 18.61 -14.18 -10.57
C GLY A 282 17.52 -15.24 -10.39
N THR A 283 16.24 -14.85 -10.32
CA THR A 283 15.10 -15.78 -10.30
C THR A 283 14.36 -15.78 -11.64
N ASN A 284 13.36 -16.65 -11.77
CA ASN A 284 12.40 -16.65 -12.89
C ASN A 284 11.12 -15.84 -12.57
N GLY A 285 11.14 -15.03 -11.51
CA GLY A 285 10.00 -14.21 -11.11
C GLY A 285 9.78 -12.97 -11.95
N GLU A 286 8.69 -12.28 -11.64
CA GLU A 286 8.33 -11.01 -12.27
C GLU A 286 9.36 -9.93 -11.94
N CYS A 287 9.59 -9.01 -12.88
CA CYS A 287 10.43 -7.85 -12.60
C CYS A 287 9.72 -6.90 -11.64
N ILE A 288 10.29 -6.70 -10.45
CA ILE A 288 9.76 -5.80 -9.44
C ILE A 288 10.79 -4.71 -9.14
N TYR A 289 10.35 -3.46 -9.15
CA TYR A 289 11.20 -2.31 -8.87
C TYR A 289 10.61 -1.44 -7.76
N LEU A 290 11.50 -0.91 -6.91
CA LEU A 290 11.12 0.09 -5.91
C LEU A 290 11.07 1.48 -6.50
N TRP A 291 10.11 2.26 -5.99
CA TRP A 291 9.92 3.66 -6.32
C TRP A 291 9.75 4.49 -5.06
N TYR A 292 10.28 5.70 -5.06
CA TYR A 292 10.16 6.62 -3.94
C TYR A 292 9.98 8.08 -4.35
N LYS A 293 9.43 8.90 -3.46
CA LYS A 293 9.28 10.35 -3.62
C LYS A 293 9.29 11.03 -2.27
#